data_AF-A0A7X9RZ60-F1
#
_entry.id   AF-A0A7X9RZ60-F1
#
_cell.length_a   1.000
_cell.length_b   1.000
_cell.length_c   1.000
_cell.angle_alpha   90.00
_cell.angle_beta   90.00
_cell.angle_gamma   90.00
#
_symmetry.space_group_name_H-M   'P 1'
#
loop_
_entity.id
_entity.type
_entity.pdbx_description
1 polymer ?
#
loop_
_entity_poly.entity_id
_entity_poly.type
_entity_poly.pdbx_seq_one_letter_code
_entity_poly.pdbx_strand_id
1 'polypeptide(L)'
;MSDFILKFWPKEEVKEEKTKQLKEGLLDANIIGNSKEFWGKPAFEPGKLLNDYFEPKLNPEWAKSYFSTIALSIEAKGYGVLSGEEDFEYIDRSNVVAIKGGEGEFNQWDKMCAKLKEITGDEYEGGWEIM
;
A
#
# COMPACT_ATOMS: atom_id res chain seq x y z
N MET A 1 -18.47 6.19 6.72
CA MET A 1 -17.25 6.43 5.94
C MET A 1 -16.92 5.09 5.32
N SER A 2 -16.94 4.99 4.00
CA SER A 2 -16.46 3.79 3.32
C SER A 2 -14.97 3.64 3.59
N ASP A 3 -14.54 2.43 3.92
CA ASP A 3 -13.13 2.17 4.21
C ASP A 3 -12.44 1.88 2.87
N PHE A 4 -11.81 2.89 2.28
CA PHE A 4 -11.00 2.67 1.09
C PHE A 4 -9.74 1.90 1.46
N ILE A 5 -9.37 0.92 0.64
CA ILE A 5 -8.07 0.25 0.73
C ILE A 5 -7.31 0.52 -0.56
N LEU A 6 -6.16 1.17 -0.44
CA LEU A 6 -5.20 1.26 -1.54
C LEU A 6 -4.30 0.04 -1.48
N LYS A 7 -4.21 -0.72 -2.57
CA LYS A 7 -3.33 -1.89 -2.66
C LYS A 7 -2.27 -1.70 -3.71
N PHE A 8 -1.17 -2.41 -3.52
CA PHE A 8 -0.07 -2.54 -4.44
C PHE A 8 0.32 -4.00 -4.58
N TRP A 9 0.44 -4.48 -5.81
CA TRP A 9 0.82 -5.85 -6.12
C TRP A 9 1.76 -5.90 -7.33
N PRO A 10 2.61 -6.94 -7.45
CA PRO A 10 3.36 -7.19 -8.66
C PRO A 10 2.43 -7.41 -9.86
N LYS A 11 2.69 -6.73 -10.98
CA LYS A 11 1.92 -6.86 -12.22
C LYS A 11 1.89 -8.30 -12.71
N GLU A 12 3.07 -8.91 -12.74
CA GLU A 12 3.25 -10.31 -13.13
C GLU A 12 3.18 -11.25 -11.91
N GLU A 13 2.91 -12.52 -12.14
CA GLU A 13 2.93 -13.53 -11.08
C GLU A 13 4.36 -13.74 -10.56
N VAL A 14 4.58 -13.39 -9.28
CA VAL A 14 5.84 -13.63 -8.57
C VAL A 14 5.62 -14.71 -7.52
N LYS A 15 6.38 -15.81 -7.62
CA LYS A 15 6.31 -16.94 -6.69
C LYS A 15 7.20 -16.79 -5.46
N GLU A 16 8.22 -15.95 -5.57
CA GLU A 16 9.15 -15.67 -4.47
C GLU A 16 8.48 -14.76 -3.43
N GLU A 17 8.55 -15.15 -2.16
CA GLU A 17 8.09 -14.31 -1.06
C GLU A 17 9.18 -13.28 -0.71
N LYS A 18 8.85 -12.00 -0.87
CA LYS A 18 9.75 -10.86 -0.63
C LYS A 18 9.29 -9.98 0.53
N THR A 19 8.44 -10.50 1.42
CA THR A 19 7.84 -9.70 2.52
C THR A 19 8.88 -9.12 3.48
N LYS A 20 9.97 -9.85 3.74
CA LYS A 20 11.08 -9.36 4.58
C LYS A 20 11.79 -8.17 3.93
N GLN A 21 12.14 -8.30 2.65
CA GLN A 21 12.78 -7.25 1.85
C GLN A 21 11.89 -6.01 1.75
N LEU A 22 10.58 -6.21 1.55
CA LEU A 22 9.60 -5.13 1.59
C LEU A 22 9.56 -4.42 2.94
N LYS A 23 9.51 -5.15 4.05
CA LYS A 23 9.52 -4.56 5.40
C LYS A 23 10.77 -3.72 5.63
N GLU A 24 11.95 -4.28 5.34
CA GLU A 24 13.23 -3.60 5.52
C GLU A 24 13.31 -2.35 4.62
N GLY A 25 13.00 -2.48 3.32
CA GLY A 25 13.08 -1.38 2.37
C GLY A 25 12.07 -0.25 2.62
N LEU A 26 10.85 -0.57 3.06
CA LEU A 26 9.84 0.43 3.41
C LEU A 26 10.17 1.14 4.74
N LEU A 27 10.80 0.44 5.68
CA LEU A 27 11.28 1.02 6.94
C LEU A 27 12.46 1.97 6.68
N ASP A 28 13.43 1.55 5.88
CA ASP A 28 14.61 2.36 5.50
C ASP A 28 14.19 3.63 4.74
N ALA A 29 13.14 3.54 3.92
CA ALA A 29 12.55 4.67 3.21
C ALA A 29 11.64 5.55 4.07
N ASN A 30 11.45 5.23 5.35
CA ASN A 30 10.53 5.93 6.26
C ASN A 30 9.09 6.02 5.73
N ILE A 31 8.65 4.99 5.01
CA ILE A 31 7.27 4.83 4.49
C ILE A 31 6.40 4.14 5.54
N ILE A 32 6.98 3.19 6.28
CA ILE A 32 6.38 2.57 7.46
C ILE A 32 7.12 2.98 8.73
N GLY A 33 6.40 3.01 9.84
CA GLY A 33 6.88 3.29 11.19
C GLY A 33 6.85 2.05 12.07
N ASN A 34 6.42 2.22 13.33
CA ASN A 34 6.39 1.11 14.28
C ASN A 34 5.36 0.05 13.87
N SER A 35 5.63 -1.20 14.25
CA SER A 35 4.66 -2.27 14.15
C SER A 35 3.44 -1.98 15.03
N LYS A 36 2.24 -2.21 14.50
CA LYS A 36 0.96 -2.13 15.21
C LYS A 36 0.10 -3.33 14.86
N GLU A 37 -0.96 -3.54 15.64
CA GLU A 37 -2.05 -4.41 15.23
C GLU A 37 -3.15 -3.56 14.57
N PHE A 38 -3.70 -4.05 13.46
CA PHE A 38 -4.87 -3.46 12.84
C PHE A 38 -5.83 -4.58 12.41
N TRP A 39 -7.04 -4.58 12.97
CA TRP A 39 -8.06 -5.62 12.76
C TRP A 39 -7.55 -7.06 13.01
N GLY A 40 -6.78 -7.26 14.09
CA GLY A 40 -6.24 -8.58 14.44
C GLY A 40 -5.12 -9.09 13.54
N LYS A 41 -4.61 -8.26 12.61
CA LYS A 41 -3.47 -8.59 11.74
C LYS A 41 -2.26 -7.68 12.02
N PRO A 42 -1.02 -8.16 11.80
CA PRO A 42 0.17 -7.33 11.85
C PRO A 42 0.13 -6.23 10.78
N ALA A 43 0.38 -5.00 11.20
CA ALA A 43 0.44 -3.83 10.34
C ALA A 43 1.53 -2.87 10.85
N PHE A 44 1.65 -1.73 10.19
CA PHE A 44 2.59 -0.68 10.53
C PHE A 44 1.90 0.68 10.55
N GLU A 45 2.37 1.55 11.43
CA GLU A 45 2.06 2.97 11.38
C GLU A 45 2.64 3.59 10.08
N PRO A 46 2.04 4.66 9.55
CA PRO A 46 2.69 5.47 8.52
C PRO A 46 4.03 6.03 8.99
N GLY A 47 5.03 5.91 8.13
CA GLY A 47 6.28 6.62 8.29
C GLY A 47 6.17 8.09 7.88
N LYS A 48 7.17 8.90 8.25
CA LYS A 48 7.13 10.36 8.08
C LYS A 48 7.15 10.80 6.61
N LEU A 49 7.64 9.93 5.73
CA LEU A 49 7.79 10.23 4.29
C LEU A 49 6.67 9.63 3.45
N LEU A 50 5.65 8.98 4.04
CA LEU A 50 4.56 8.35 3.29
C LEU A 50 3.91 9.31 2.27
N ASN A 51 3.63 10.56 2.68
CA ASN A 51 2.99 11.56 1.81
C ASN A 51 3.82 11.91 0.57
N ASP A 52 5.13 11.66 0.57
CA ASP A 52 6.00 11.98 -0.57
C ASP A 52 5.85 10.99 -1.74
N TYR A 53 5.23 9.83 -1.48
CA TYR A 53 5.00 8.76 -2.45
C TYR A 53 3.61 8.81 -3.10
N PHE A 54 2.80 9.80 -2.75
CA PHE A 54 1.45 10.01 -3.31
C PHE A 54 1.31 11.40 -3.91
N GLU A 55 0.49 11.48 -4.96
CA GLU A 55 0.00 12.72 -5.53
C GLU A 55 -1.54 12.64 -5.69
N PRO A 56 -2.27 13.73 -5.47
CA PRO A 56 -1.80 14.96 -4.84
C PRO A 56 -1.35 14.72 -3.39
N LYS A 57 -0.32 15.45 -2.95
CA LYS A 57 0.07 15.43 -1.54
C LYS A 57 -1.05 15.99 -0.67
N LEU A 58 -1.36 15.30 0.42
CA LEU A 58 -2.28 15.86 1.41
C LEU A 58 -1.65 17.08 2.07
N ASN A 59 -2.48 18.05 2.44
CA ASN A 59 -2.06 19.17 3.26
C ASN A 59 -1.36 18.64 4.54
N PRO A 60 -0.19 19.15 4.94
CA PRO A 60 0.57 18.64 6.09
C PRO A 60 -0.19 18.58 7.43
N GLU A 61 -1.10 19.53 7.69
CA GLU A 61 -1.91 19.53 8.91
C GLU A 61 -2.94 18.41 8.89
N TRP A 62 -3.60 18.24 7.75
CA TRP A 62 -4.58 17.18 7.56
C TRP A 62 -3.91 15.80 7.52
N ALA A 63 -2.79 15.67 6.82
CA ALA A 63 -1.97 14.46 6.73
C ALA A 63 -1.58 13.93 8.12
N LYS A 64 -1.23 14.80 9.07
CA LYS A 64 -0.91 14.38 10.45
C LYS A 64 -2.10 13.72 11.15
N SER A 65 -3.28 14.32 11.02
CA SER A 65 -4.49 13.76 11.63
C SER A 65 -4.90 12.47 10.91
N TYR A 66 -4.90 12.49 9.59
CA TYR A 66 -5.32 11.38 8.74
C TYR A 66 -4.37 10.17 8.85
N PHE A 67 -3.06 10.35 8.77
CA PHE A 67 -2.11 9.23 8.87
C PHE A 67 -2.13 8.55 10.25
N SER A 68 -2.62 9.23 11.29
CA SER A 68 -2.83 8.56 12.58
C SER A 68 -3.97 7.52 12.55
N THR A 69 -4.88 7.60 11.58
CA THR A 69 -6.04 6.70 11.45
C THR A 69 -5.78 5.49 10.56
N ILE A 70 -4.74 5.52 9.72
CA ILE A 70 -4.46 4.45 8.76
C ILE A 70 -3.48 3.40 9.29
N ALA A 71 -3.35 2.32 8.53
CA ALA A 71 -2.36 1.28 8.78
C ALA A 71 -1.85 0.69 7.47
N LEU A 72 -0.56 0.36 7.42
CA LEU A 72 0.05 -0.31 6.28
C LEU A 72 0.24 -1.80 6.59
N SER A 73 -0.23 -2.68 5.70
CA SER A 73 -0.01 -4.12 5.80
C SER A 73 0.89 -4.61 4.67
N ILE A 74 1.73 -5.59 4.97
CA ILE A 74 2.60 -6.26 4.00
C ILE A 74 2.25 -7.75 4.09
N GLU A 75 1.61 -8.28 3.05
CA GLU A 75 1.04 -9.62 3.02
C GLU A 75 1.82 -10.50 2.02
N ALA A 76 2.24 -11.69 2.48
CA ALA A 76 2.92 -12.67 1.62
C ALA A 76 2.01 -13.14 0.49
N LYS A 77 0.72 -13.31 0.80
CA LYS A 77 -0.34 -13.66 -0.13
C LYS A 77 -1.53 -12.75 0.13
N GLY A 78 -2.02 -12.11 -0.92
CA GLY A 78 -3.19 -11.25 -0.92
C GLY A 78 -3.79 -11.23 -2.32
N TYR A 79 -4.39 -10.11 -2.69
CA TYR A 79 -4.97 -9.93 -4.01
C TYR A 79 -4.76 -8.52 -4.54
N GLY A 80 -4.63 -8.43 -5.87
CA GLY A 80 -4.75 -7.20 -6.62
C GLY A 80 -6.20 -6.89 -7.00
N VAL A 81 -6.45 -5.64 -7.37
CA VAL A 81 -7.79 -5.15 -7.73
C VAL A 81 -7.71 -4.50 -9.10
N LEU A 82 -8.34 -5.13 -10.10
CA LEU A 82 -8.43 -4.60 -11.45
C LEU A 82 -9.82 -3.97 -11.64
N SER A 83 -9.87 -2.81 -12.29
CA SER A 83 -11.14 -2.23 -12.74
C SER A 83 -11.56 -2.96 -14.02
N GLY A 84 -12.53 -3.88 -13.93
CA GLY A 84 -13.15 -4.51 -15.09
C GLY A 84 -14.19 -3.59 -15.75
N GLU A 85 -14.71 -4.00 -16.91
CA GLU A 85 -15.68 -3.21 -17.69
C GLU A 85 -17.03 -3.01 -16.94
N GLU A 86 -17.42 -3.95 -16.08
CA GLU A 86 -18.70 -3.89 -15.34
C GLU A 86 -18.55 -4.03 -13.81
N ASP A 87 -17.46 -4.67 -13.33
CA ASP A 87 -17.22 -4.93 -11.90
C ASP A 87 -15.71 -4.97 -11.58
N PHE A 88 -15.35 -4.90 -10.29
CA PHE A 88 -13.97 -5.14 -9.85
C PHE A 88 -13.58 -6.61 -10.01
N GLU A 89 -12.42 -6.85 -10.63
CA GLU A 89 -11.83 -8.18 -10.73
C GLU A 89 -10.70 -8.33 -9.71
N TYR A 90 -10.74 -9.43 -8.95
CA TYR A 90 -9.75 -9.74 -7.92
C TYR A 90 -8.80 -10.82 -8.41
N ILE A 91 -7.49 -10.56 -8.31
CA ILE A 91 -6.45 -11.48 -8.76
C ILE A 91 -5.54 -11.86 -7.60
N ASP A 92 -5.35 -13.16 -7.36
CA ASP A 92 -4.42 -13.61 -6.33
C ASP A 92 -3.00 -13.15 -6.64
N ARG A 93 -2.32 -12.60 -5.62
CA ARG A 93 -0.98 -12.04 -5.76
C ARG A 93 -0.14 -12.27 -4.52
N SER A 94 1.17 -12.42 -4.74
CA SER A 94 2.17 -12.42 -3.69
C SER A 94 2.68 -11.01 -3.43
N ASN A 95 3.31 -10.79 -2.27
CA ASN A 95 4.05 -9.55 -1.96
C ASN A 95 3.18 -8.28 -2.03
N VAL A 96 1.98 -8.36 -1.50
CA VAL A 96 0.99 -7.29 -1.54
C VAL A 96 1.24 -6.30 -0.41
N VAL A 97 1.24 -5.01 -0.74
CA VAL A 97 1.27 -3.91 0.23
C VAL A 97 -0.07 -3.22 0.20
N ALA A 98 -0.67 -2.93 1.35
CA ALA A 98 -1.96 -2.25 1.41
C ALA A 98 -1.97 -1.13 2.44
N ILE A 99 -2.66 -0.05 2.13
CA ILE A 99 -2.97 1.05 3.04
C ILE A 99 -4.44 0.93 3.40
N LYS A 100 -4.72 0.58 4.66
CA LYS A 100 -6.07 0.44 5.21
C LYS A 100 -6.54 1.79 5.74
N GLY A 101 -7.75 2.20 5.37
CA GLY A 101 -8.27 3.53 5.66
C GLY A 101 -7.75 4.60 4.69
N GLY A 102 -7.42 4.19 3.46
CA GLY A 102 -6.90 5.04 2.40
C GLY A 102 -7.81 6.24 2.08
N GLU A 103 -7.23 7.28 1.51
CA GLU A 103 -7.91 8.50 1.06
C GLU A 103 -8.15 8.35 -0.43
N GLY A 104 -9.41 8.31 -0.88
CA GLY A 104 -9.74 8.12 -2.30
C GLY A 104 -9.16 9.19 -3.23
N GLU A 105 -8.66 10.31 -2.69
CA GLU A 105 -7.96 11.35 -3.43
C GLU A 105 -6.53 10.96 -3.84
N PHE A 106 -5.89 9.97 -3.20
CA PHE A 106 -4.59 9.45 -3.66
C PHE A 106 -4.78 8.67 -4.96
N ASN A 107 -4.85 9.35 -6.10
CA ASN A 107 -5.08 8.73 -7.40
C ASN A 107 -3.82 8.64 -8.27
N GLN A 108 -2.68 9.15 -7.78
CA GLN A 108 -1.37 9.02 -8.42
C GLN A 108 -0.37 8.43 -7.40
N TRP A 109 0.02 7.18 -7.62
CA TRP A 109 0.89 6.41 -6.73
C TRP A 109 2.09 5.80 -7.46
N ASP A 110 2.45 6.34 -8.63
CA ASP A 110 3.58 5.85 -9.43
C ASP A 110 4.89 5.86 -8.64
N LYS A 111 5.08 6.85 -7.76
CA LYS A 111 6.25 6.92 -6.88
C LYS A 111 6.29 5.74 -5.90
N MET A 112 5.15 5.35 -5.34
CA MET A 112 5.04 4.18 -4.48
C MET A 112 5.36 2.91 -5.28
N CYS A 113 4.77 2.73 -6.46
CA CYS A 113 5.07 1.60 -7.34
C CYS A 113 6.57 1.54 -7.72
N ALA A 114 7.17 2.67 -8.08
CA ALA A 114 8.59 2.77 -8.41
C ALA A 114 9.47 2.39 -7.22
N LYS A 115 9.09 2.79 -6.00
CA LYS A 115 9.82 2.43 -4.79
C LYS A 115 9.69 0.94 -4.47
N LEU A 116 8.52 0.35 -4.64
CA LEU A 116 8.32 -1.09 -4.45
C LEU A 116 9.15 -1.89 -5.46
N LYS A 117 9.19 -1.45 -6.73
CA LYS A 117 10.07 -2.01 -7.75
C LYS A 117 11.55 -1.89 -7.40
N GLU A 118 12.01 -0.74 -6.89
CA GLU A 118 13.39 -0.58 -6.43
C GLU A 118 13.71 -1.58 -5.31
N ILE A 119 12.77 -1.81 -4.40
CA ILE A 119 12.93 -2.74 -3.29
C ILE A 119 12.98 -4.18 -3.78
N THR A 120 12.06 -4.64 -4.63
CA THR A 120 11.90 -6.06 -4.95
C THR A 120 12.46 -6.49 -6.31
N GLY A 121 12.67 -5.54 -7.23
CA GLY A 121 12.99 -5.78 -8.63
C GLY A 121 11.79 -6.07 -9.54
N ASP A 122 10.56 -6.12 -9.02
CA ASP A 122 9.35 -6.47 -9.79
C ASP A 122 8.55 -5.21 -10.16
N GLU A 123 7.86 -5.21 -11.30
CA GLU A 123 6.93 -4.12 -11.65
C GLU A 123 5.69 -4.18 -10.75
N TYR A 124 5.36 -3.08 -10.09
CA TYR A 124 4.15 -2.97 -9.26
C TYR A 124 3.04 -2.16 -9.94
N GLU A 125 1.82 -2.51 -9.62
CA GLU A 125 0.61 -1.74 -9.90
C GLU A 125 -0.12 -1.45 -8.60
N GLY A 126 -0.98 -0.43 -8.61
CA GLY A 126 -1.85 -0.14 -7.49
C GLY A 126 -3.29 0.05 -7.91
N GLY A 127 -4.20 -0.09 -6.95
CA GLY A 127 -5.63 0.03 -7.18
C GLY A 127 -6.43 0.12 -5.90
N TRP A 128 -7.64 0.65 -6.03
CA TRP A 128 -8.57 0.91 -4.94
C TRP A 128 -9.59 -0.20 -4.78
N GLU A 129 -9.88 -0.52 -3.52
CA GLU A 129 -11.04 -1.31 -3.11
C GLU A 129 -11.90 -0.46 -2.17
N ILE A 130 -13.22 -0.51 -2.37
CA ILE A 130 -14.19 0.14 -1.48
C ILE A 130 -14.84 -0.95 -0.63
N MET A 131 -14.74 -0.84 0.69
CA MET A 131 -15.50 -1.68 1.65
C MET A 131 -16.72 -0.94 2.21
#